data_AF-A0A923ZDH0-F1
#
_entry.id   AF-A0A923ZDH0-F1
#
_cell.length_a   1.000
_cell.length_b   1.000
_cell.length_c   1.000
_cell.angle_alpha   90.00
_cell.angle_beta   90.00
_cell.angle_gamma   90.00
#
_symmetry.space_group_name_H-M   'P 1'
#
loop_
_entity.id
_entity.type
_entity.pdbx_description
1 polymer ?
#
loop_
_entity_poly.entity_id
_entity_poly.type
_entity_poly.pdbx_seq_one_letter_code
_entity_poly.pdbx_strand_id
1 'polypeptide(L)'
;VDQKRLDGTAFYRALKFRADAPLGLVQFGVRGNAKRILPAIAHEPTNATGLTHDNGAISTARGAPGTAAGDFFIILGTLTGLDANAAAVGDKDGYAVFGHVVDGMENVVNIQQAPTSATAGEGAMKGQMIEAPIMITLARRVP
;
A
#
# COMPACT_ATOMS: atom_id res chain seq x y z
N VAL A 1 6.87 3.35 -12.71
CA VAL A 1 7.00 4.78 -13.03
C VAL A 1 7.43 5.01 -14.47
N ASP A 2 8.63 4.57 -14.88
CA ASP A 2 9.18 4.86 -16.22
C ASP A 2 8.32 4.34 -17.38
N GLN A 3 7.69 3.17 -17.21
CA GLN A 3 6.76 2.59 -18.19
C GLN A 3 5.33 3.17 -18.10
N LYS A 4 5.09 4.20 -17.27
CA LYS A 4 3.79 4.87 -17.10
C LYS A 4 2.61 3.95 -16.70
N ARG A 5 2.89 2.75 -16.20
CA ARG A 5 1.88 1.72 -15.84
C ARG A 5 0.94 2.13 -14.70
N LEU A 6 1.32 3.13 -13.91
CA LEU A 6 0.51 3.70 -12.84
C LEU A 6 -0.39 4.86 -13.32
N ASP A 7 -0.20 5.37 -14.53
CA ASP A 7 -1.00 6.48 -15.05
C ASP A 7 -2.46 6.04 -15.20
N GLY A 8 -3.37 6.80 -14.60
CA GLY A 8 -4.78 6.46 -14.52
C GLY A 8 -5.06 5.17 -13.74
N THR A 9 -4.19 4.75 -12.82
CA THR A 9 -4.60 3.83 -11.73
C THR A 9 -5.28 4.64 -10.63
N ALA A 10 -5.65 4.01 -9.51
CA ALA A 10 -6.27 4.70 -8.41
C ALA A 10 -5.77 4.18 -7.06
N PHE A 11 -5.85 5.05 -6.05
CA PHE A 11 -6.05 4.61 -4.68
C PHE A 11 -7.44 4.01 -4.57
N TYR A 12 -7.50 2.73 -4.21
CA TYR A 12 -8.73 1.96 -4.20
C TYR A 12 -9.13 1.48 -2.81
N ARG A 13 -8.19 1.46 -1.85
CA ARG A 13 -8.44 0.96 -0.50
C ARG A 13 -7.84 1.91 0.54
N ALA A 14 -8.59 2.14 1.61
CA ALA A 14 -8.18 2.87 2.79
C ALA A 14 -8.54 2.05 4.04
N LEU A 15 -7.52 1.63 4.79
CA LEU A 15 -7.69 1.02 6.10
C LEU A 15 -7.53 2.10 7.17
N LYS A 16 -8.52 2.17 8.07
CA LYS A 16 -8.54 3.05 9.24
C LYS A 16 -8.60 2.18 10.50
N PHE A 17 -7.59 2.27 11.35
CA PHE A 17 -7.64 1.63 12.68
C PHE A 17 -8.35 2.49 13.72
N ARG A 18 -8.40 3.81 13.48
CA ARG A 18 -9.03 4.79 14.35
C ARG A 18 -9.82 5.79 13.51
N ALA A 19 -10.94 6.26 14.05
CA ALA A 19 -11.76 7.28 13.39
C ALA A 19 -11.23 8.71 13.67
N ASP A 20 -10.54 8.90 14.80
CA ASP A 20 -10.09 10.19 15.31
C ASP A 20 -8.64 10.54 14.96
N ALA A 21 -7.90 9.60 14.36
CA ALA A 21 -6.50 9.80 14.00
C ALA A 21 -6.14 9.07 12.70
N PRO A 22 -5.23 9.61 11.87
CA PRO A 22 -4.75 8.95 10.67
C PRO A 22 -3.79 7.80 11.03
N LEU A 23 -4.35 6.68 11.48
CA LEU A 23 -3.65 5.43 11.74
C LEU A 23 -4.18 4.35 10.81
N GLY A 24 -3.32 3.78 9.97
CA GLY A 24 -3.72 2.79 8.97
C GLY A 24 -2.87 2.86 7.71
N LEU A 25 -3.49 2.60 6.57
CA LEU A 25 -2.81 2.66 5.27
C LEU A 25 -3.77 3.02 4.15
N VAL A 26 -3.20 3.49 3.04
CA VAL A 26 -3.88 3.61 1.75
C VAL A 26 -3.18 2.71 0.74
N GLN A 27 -3.94 2.07 -0.14
CA GLN A 27 -3.41 1.13 -1.14
C GLN A 27 -3.84 1.56 -2.55
N PHE A 28 -2.90 1.45 -3.49
CA PHE A 28 -3.05 1.84 -4.87
C PHE A 28 -2.27 0.91 -5.80
N GLY A 29 -2.59 0.96 -7.09
CA GLY A 29 -1.84 0.21 -8.08
C GLY A 29 -2.70 -0.38 -9.20
N VAL A 30 -2.15 -1.39 -9.85
CA VAL A 30 -2.69 -1.93 -11.09
C VAL A 30 -3.84 -2.93 -10.89
N ARG A 31 -4.05 -3.42 -9.66
CA ARG A 31 -5.10 -4.40 -9.31
C ARG A 31 -5.19 -5.58 -10.28
N GLY A 32 -4.04 -6.15 -10.65
CA GLY A 32 -3.98 -7.28 -11.57
C GLY A 32 -4.36 -6.98 -13.03
N ASN A 33 -4.48 -5.70 -13.43
CA ASN A 33 -4.76 -5.35 -14.83
C ASN A 33 -3.66 -5.90 -15.76
N ALA A 34 -4.01 -6.88 -16.60
CA ALA A 34 -3.06 -7.62 -17.44
C ALA A 34 -2.24 -6.73 -18.39
N LYS A 35 -2.76 -5.57 -18.80
CA LYS A 35 -2.01 -4.62 -19.66
C LYS A 35 -0.94 -3.85 -18.87
N ARG A 36 -1.09 -3.77 -17.55
CA ARG A 36 -0.26 -2.93 -16.66
C ARG A 36 0.62 -3.74 -15.73
N ILE A 37 0.23 -4.97 -15.39
CA ILE A 37 1.00 -5.85 -14.51
C ILE A 37 2.37 -6.17 -15.11
N LEU A 38 3.33 -6.42 -14.23
CA LEU A 38 4.66 -6.94 -14.55
C LEU A 38 4.84 -8.30 -13.84
N PRO A 39 5.85 -9.10 -14.21
CA PRO A 39 6.19 -10.30 -13.45
C PRO A 39 6.37 -9.99 -11.96
N ALA A 40 6.03 -10.95 -11.11
CA ALA A 40 6.20 -10.78 -9.69
C ALA A 40 7.69 -10.63 -9.32
N ILE A 41 7.97 -9.85 -8.29
CA ILE A 41 9.33 -9.56 -7.83
C ILE A 41 9.68 -10.37 -6.58
N ALA A 42 10.98 -10.56 -6.36
CA ALA A 42 11.49 -11.17 -5.14
C ALA A 42 11.07 -10.36 -3.90
N HIS A 43 10.80 -11.04 -2.79
CA HIS A 43 10.45 -10.39 -1.54
C HIS A 43 11.71 -9.89 -0.82
N GLU A 44 11.72 -8.63 -0.42
CA GLU A 44 12.82 -7.99 0.32
C GLU A 44 12.32 -7.67 1.75
N PRO A 45 12.44 -8.60 2.70
CA PRO A 45 11.86 -8.44 4.04
C PRO A 45 12.63 -7.40 4.85
N THR A 46 11.92 -6.72 5.77
CA THR A 46 12.50 -5.63 6.58
C THR A 46 13.64 -6.07 7.50
N ASN A 47 13.67 -7.33 7.93
CA ASN A 47 14.77 -7.88 8.70
C ASN A 47 16.08 -8.03 7.88
N ALA A 48 15.99 -8.01 6.55
CA ALA A 48 17.14 -8.01 5.65
C ALA A 48 17.51 -6.57 5.20
N THR A 49 16.52 -5.71 4.98
CA THR A 49 16.76 -4.33 4.51
C THR A 49 17.02 -3.31 5.62
N GLY A 50 16.59 -3.60 6.85
CA GLY A 50 16.65 -2.67 7.99
C GLY A 50 15.58 -1.57 7.97
N LEU A 51 14.64 -1.60 7.02
CA LEU A 51 13.56 -0.63 6.90
C LEU A 51 12.38 -1.00 7.83
N THR A 52 11.44 -0.09 8.09
CA THR A 52 10.30 -0.33 8.98
C THR A 52 9.04 0.39 8.51
N HIS A 53 7.87 -0.09 8.92
CA HIS A 53 6.57 0.51 8.60
C HIS A 53 6.22 1.68 9.53
N ASP A 54 6.97 2.77 9.41
CA ASP A 54 6.69 4.06 10.05
C ASP A 54 5.84 5.00 9.17
N ASN A 55 5.57 6.22 9.66
CA ASN A 55 4.60 7.11 9.04
C ASN A 55 5.10 7.63 7.70
N GLY A 56 4.46 7.22 6.61
CA GLY A 56 4.83 7.56 5.24
C GLY A 56 5.63 6.47 4.52
N ALA A 57 5.98 5.36 5.18
CA ALA A 57 6.64 4.23 4.55
C ALA A 57 5.81 3.70 3.37
N ILE A 58 6.46 3.47 2.24
CA ILE A 58 5.87 2.94 1.01
C ILE A 58 6.32 1.49 0.83
N SER A 59 5.37 0.60 0.64
CA SER A 59 5.60 -0.84 0.57
C SER A 59 4.85 -1.51 -0.56
N THR A 60 5.34 -2.66 -1.01
CA THR A 60 4.65 -3.48 -2.00
C THR A 60 3.51 -4.26 -1.35
N ALA A 61 2.33 -4.26 -1.97
CA ALA A 61 1.26 -5.18 -1.59
C ALA A 61 1.49 -6.57 -2.21
N ARG A 62 1.11 -7.62 -1.48
CA ARG A 62 1.28 -9.02 -1.91
C ARG A 62 0.19 -9.93 -1.35
N GLY A 63 0.01 -11.08 -1.98
CA GLY A 63 -0.76 -12.21 -1.44
C GLY A 63 0.15 -13.16 -0.65
N ALA A 64 1.27 -13.56 -1.25
CA ALA A 64 2.34 -14.32 -0.58
C ALA A 64 3.71 -13.70 -0.90
N PRO A 65 4.77 -13.99 -0.12
CA PRO A 65 6.13 -13.58 -0.48
C PRO A 65 6.46 -13.98 -1.93
N GLY A 66 7.04 -13.04 -2.69
CA GLY A 66 7.37 -13.25 -4.10
C GLY A 66 6.21 -13.06 -5.09
N THR A 67 5.03 -12.60 -4.64
CA THR A 67 3.86 -12.37 -5.53
C THR A 67 3.55 -10.90 -5.79
N ALA A 68 4.37 -9.96 -5.30
CA ALA A 68 4.12 -8.53 -5.49
C ALA A 68 4.25 -8.17 -6.97
N ALA A 69 3.21 -7.55 -7.55
CA ALA A 69 3.11 -7.37 -9.00
C ALA A 69 2.48 -6.02 -9.41
N GLY A 70 2.80 -4.93 -8.70
CA GLY A 70 2.40 -3.56 -9.09
C GLY A 70 1.25 -2.95 -8.30
N ASP A 71 0.98 -3.47 -7.10
CA ASP A 71 0.16 -2.81 -6.09
C ASP A 71 1.05 -2.43 -4.89
N PHE A 72 0.76 -1.28 -4.29
CA PHE A 72 1.56 -0.63 -3.27
C PHE A 72 0.67 -0.04 -2.19
N PHE A 73 1.22 0.20 -0.99
CA PHE A 73 0.53 0.93 0.05
C PHE A 73 1.45 1.91 0.77
N ILE A 74 0.85 2.92 1.39
CA ILE A 74 1.51 3.96 2.18
C ILE A 74 0.96 3.90 3.60
N ILE A 75 1.85 3.90 4.58
CA ILE A 75 1.51 3.88 6.01
C ILE A 75 1.15 5.29 6.50
N LEU A 76 0.12 5.35 7.35
CA LEU A 76 -0.22 6.51 8.18
C LEU A 76 -0.10 6.10 9.66
N GLY A 77 0.72 6.82 10.42
CA GLY A 77 1.10 6.45 11.78
C GLY A 77 2.23 5.41 11.80
N THR A 78 2.24 4.49 12.76
CA THR A 78 3.29 3.47 12.89
C THR A 78 2.65 2.09 12.98
N LEU A 79 3.03 1.20 12.06
CA LEU A 79 2.46 -0.14 11.91
C LEU A 79 3.57 -1.20 11.81
N THR A 80 4.52 -1.19 12.74
CA THR A 80 5.66 -2.14 12.80
C THR A 80 5.24 -3.62 12.90
N GLY A 81 3.96 -3.90 13.21
CA GLY A 81 3.40 -5.24 13.07
C GLY A 81 3.39 -5.79 11.64
N LEU A 82 3.66 -4.94 10.63
CA LEU A 82 3.85 -5.32 9.23
C LEU A 82 5.31 -5.62 8.87
N ASP A 83 6.25 -5.36 9.79
CA ASP A 83 7.65 -5.73 9.62
C ASP A 83 7.81 -7.27 9.67
N ALA A 84 8.83 -7.78 8.98
CA ALA A 84 9.24 -9.17 9.08
C ALA A 84 9.61 -9.52 10.52
N ASN A 85 8.99 -10.59 11.04
CA ASN A 85 9.20 -11.07 12.39
C ASN A 85 9.22 -12.59 12.40
N ALA A 86 10.40 -13.18 12.62
CA ALA A 86 10.59 -14.62 12.63
C ALA A 86 9.78 -15.33 13.74
N ALA A 87 9.40 -14.62 14.80
CA ALA A 87 8.59 -15.11 15.90
C ALA A 87 7.07 -14.94 15.69
N ALA A 88 6.64 -14.31 14.59
CA ALA A 88 5.21 -14.11 14.32
C ALA A 88 4.48 -15.45 14.08
N VAL A 89 3.23 -15.49 14.54
CA VAL A 89 2.29 -16.56 14.20
C VAL A 89 1.59 -16.19 12.90
N GLY A 90 1.82 -16.98 11.85
CA GLY A 90 1.30 -16.69 10.50
C GLY A 90 2.40 -16.14 9.58
N ASP A 91 2.15 -14.97 9.00
CA ASP A 91 3.08 -14.31 8.08
C ASP A 91 4.31 -13.79 8.81
N LYS A 92 5.48 -14.37 8.53
CA LYS A 92 6.76 -14.01 9.16
C LYS A 92 7.59 -13.04 8.32
N ASP A 93 7.31 -12.95 7.03
CA ASP A 93 8.13 -12.21 6.08
C ASP A 93 7.70 -10.73 5.99
N GLY A 94 6.53 -10.39 6.54
CA GLY A 94 6.02 -9.02 6.55
C GLY A 94 5.91 -8.42 5.15
N TYR A 95 5.84 -7.11 5.05
CA TYR A 95 5.79 -6.41 3.75
C TYR A 95 7.12 -5.72 3.46
N ALA A 96 7.47 -5.64 2.17
CA ALA A 96 8.72 -5.02 1.75
C ALA A 96 8.55 -3.49 1.65
N VAL A 97 9.16 -2.77 2.58
CA VAL A 97 9.32 -1.31 2.51
C VAL A 97 10.44 -1.00 1.51
N PHE A 98 10.23 0.00 0.65
CA PHE A 98 11.24 0.40 -0.36
C PHE A 98 11.39 1.91 -0.52
N GLY A 99 10.62 2.71 0.21
CA GLY A 99 10.69 4.16 0.12
C GLY A 99 9.81 4.87 1.14
N HIS A 100 9.80 6.20 1.07
CA HIS A 100 9.09 7.08 1.98
C HIS A 100 8.46 8.23 1.20
N VAL A 101 7.26 8.64 1.58
CA VAL A 101 6.71 9.94 1.19
C VAL A 101 7.53 11.06 1.82
N VAL A 102 8.14 11.90 0.97
CA VAL A 102 8.97 13.04 1.40
C VAL A 102 8.18 14.35 1.44
N ASP A 103 7.06 14.42 0.74
CA ASP A 103 6.17 15.58 0.68
C ASP A 103 4.75 15.14 0.32
N GLY A 104 3.73 15.91 0.71
CA GLY A 104 2.34 15.65 0.38
C GLY A 104 1.65 14.61 1.27
N MET A 105 2.13 14.39 2.50
CA MET A 105 1.52 13.45 3.45
C MET A 105 0.07 13.83 3.80
N GLU A 106 -0.28 15.11 3.78
CA GLU A 106 -1.65 15.59 3.95
C GLU A 106 -2.59 15.05 2.86
N ASN A 107 -2.09 14.83 1.64
CA ASN A 107 -2.89 14.20 0.57
C ASN A 107 -3.12 12.73 0.87
N VAL A 108 -2.12 12.03 1.42
CA VAL A 108 -2.26 10.63 1.85
C VAL A 108 -3.30 10.51 2.98
N VAL A 109 -3.30 11.44 3.94
CA VAL A 109 -4.33 11.55 4.98
C VAL A 109 -5.71 11.77 4.37
N ASN A 110 -5.85 12.72 3.45
CA ASN A 110 -7.13 13.02 2.79
C ASN A 110 -7.66 11.81 2.01
N ILE A 111 -6.78 11.08 1.31
CA ILE A 111 -7.13 9.84 0.60
C ILE A 111 -7.60 8.78 1.60
N GLN A 112 -6.91 8.60 2.73
CA GLN A 112 -7.33 7.65 3.75
C GLN A 112 -8.72 8.01 4.27
N GLN A 113 -9.01 9.29 4.48
CA GLN A 113 -10.26 9.75 5.05
C GLN A 113 -11.44 9.74 4.08
N ALA A 114 -11.21 9.46 2.80
CA ALA A 114 -12.28 9.30 1.82
C ALA A 114 -13.35 8.29 2.27
N PRO A 115 -14.62 8.46 1.85
CA PRO A 115 -15.68 7.50 2.13
C PRO A 115 -15.33 6.10 1.63
N THR A 116 -15.59 5.09 2.45
CA THR A 116 -15.41 3.68 2.09
C THR A 116 -16.75 2.95 2.08
N SER A 117 -16.91 2.03 1.13
CA SER A 117 -18.09 1.19 1.02
C SER A 117 -18.07 0.12 2.11
N ALA A 118 -19.12 0.09 2.93
CA ALA A 118 -19.28 -0.91 4.00
C ALA A 118 -19.40 -2.36 3.48
N THR A 119 -19.76 -2.55 2.21
CA THR A 119 -20.04 -3.87 1.63
C THR A 119 -18.98 -4.34 0.64
N ALA A 120 -18.23 -3.44 0.00
CA ALA A 120 -17.21 -3.80 -0.95
C ALA A 120 -15.91 -4.29 -0.29
N GLY A 121 -15.15 -5.10 -1.03
CA GLY A 121 -13.96 -5.81 -0.55
C GLY A 121 -14.28 -7.23 -0.07
N GLU A 122 -13.23 -8.02 0.13
CA GLU A 122 -13.34 -9.44 0.51
C GLU A 122 -12.54 -9.72 1.78
N GLY A 123 -13.04 -10.64 2.61
CA GLY A 123 -12.39 -11.04 3.86
C GLY A 123 -12.03 -9.84 4.74
N ALA A 124 -10.76 -9.77 5.15
CA ALA A 124 -10.23 -8.69 5.98
C ALA A 124 -10.21 -7.31 5.30
N MET A 125 -10.49 -7.21 4.00
CA MET A 125 -10.55 -5.94 3.26
C MET A 125 -11.97 -5.39 3.13
N LYS A 126 -13.00 -6.14 3.54
CA LYS A 126 -14.39 -5.69 3.47
C LYS A 126 -14.57 -4.41 4.31
N GLY A 127 -15.24 -3.40 3.76
CA GLY A 127 -15.44 -2.12 4.42
C GLY A 127 -14.33 -1.08 4.18
N GLN A 128 -13.25 -1.46 3.47
CA GLN A 128 -12.06 -0.62 3.30
C GLN A 128 -11.90 -0.10 1.87
N MET A 129 -12.80 -0.47 0.96
CA MET A 129 -12.75 -0.01 -0.43
C MET A 129 -13.29 1.41 -0.53
N ILE A 130 -12.52 2.32 -1.11
CA ILE A 130 -12.94 3.72 -1.32
C ILE A 130 -14.13 3.72 -2.29
N GLU A 131 -15.24 4.38 -1.92
CA GLU A 131 -16.48 4.38 -2.71
C GLU A 131 -16.28 4.95 -4.12
N ALA A 132 -15.53 6.05 -4.21
CA ALA A 132 -15.08 6.65 -5.46
C ALA A 132 -13.54 6.64 -5.50
N PRO A 133 -12.92 5.63 -6.14
CA PRO A 133 -11.45 5.50 -6.17
C PRO A 133 -10.77 6.79 -6.64
N ILE A 134 -9.71 7.19 -5.92
CA ILE A 134 -9.01 8.45 -6.17
C ILE A 134 -7.92 8.22 -7.19
N MET A 135 -8.07 8.84 -8.36
CA MET A 135 -7.21 8.58 -9.52
C MET A 135 -5.79 9.13 -9.34
N ILE A 136 -4.82 8.30 -9.64
CA ILE A 136 -3.44 8.71 -9.90
C ILE A 136 -3.39 9.17 -11.35
N THR A 137 -3.32 10.48 -11.57
CA THR A 137 -3.29 11.04 -12.93
C THR A 137 -2.02 10.62 -13.64
N LEU A 138 -0.86 10.81 -13.01
CA LEU A 138 0.46 10.51 -13.55
C LEU A 138 1.41 10.06 -12.43
N ALA A 139 2.33 9.14 -12.76
CA ALA A 139 3.49 8.82 -11.90
C ALA A 139 4.80 9.06 -12.67
N ARG A 140 5.69 9.91 -12.15
CA ARG A 140 6.92 10.33 -12.85
C ARG A 140 8.14 10.22 -11.95
N ARG A 141 9.29 9.93 -12.56
CA ARG A 141 10.60 10.02 -11.92
C ARG A 141 11.00 11.49 -11.96
N VAL A 142 11.36 12.04 -10.81
CA VAL A 142 11.85 13.42 -10.69
C VAL A 142 13.34 13.42 -11.12
N PRO A 143 13.81 14.46 -11.84
CA PRO A 143 15.22 14.59 -12.24
C PRO A 143 16.21 14.60 -11.07
#